data_AF-A0A2W2DIF6-F1
#
_entry.id   AF-A0A2W2DIF6-F1
#
_cell.length_a   1.000
_cell.length_b   1.000
_cell.length_c   1.000
_cell.angle_alpha   90.00
_cell.angle_beta   90.00
_cell.angle_gamma   90.00
#
_symmetry.space_group_name_H-M   'P 1'
#
loop_
_entity.id
_entity.type
_entity.pdbx_description
1 polymer ?
#
loop_
_entity_poly.entity_id
_entity_poly.type
_entity_poly.pdbx_seq_one_letter_code
_entity_poly.pdbx_strand_id
1 'polypeptide(L)'
;MSIGEVKAALGEANYLLEQGKTTIEGVGTTLDEVSTLVLATLHDSQRTEAQQARKAIADAVREVKLTLRAIAAAQESGNAYREVLG
;
A
#
# COMPACT_ATOMS: atom_id res chain seq x y z
N MET A 1 -8.78 -0.54 -30.71
CA MET A 1 -8.97 0.37 -29.57
C MET A 1 -8.64 1.77 -30.05
N SER A 2 -9.56 2.72 -29.91
CA SER A 2 -9.34 4.14 -30.22
C SER A 2 -8.54 4.82 -29.12
N ILE A 3 -7.93 5.97 -29.41
CA ILE A 3 -7.25 6.79 -28.40
C ILE A 3 -8.22 7.16 -27.26
N GLY A 4 -9.50 7.42 -27.58
CA GLY A 4 -10.52 7.71 -26.59
C GLY A 4 -10.78 6.54 -25.64
N GLU A 5 -10.87 5.31 -26.17
CA GLU A 5 -11.03 4.09 -25.37
C GLU A 5 -9.82 3.85 -24.45
N VAL A 6 -8.59 4.09 -24.94
CA VAL A 6 -7.37 3.98 -24.13
C VAL A 6 -7.37 4.98 -22.98
N LYS A 7 -7.77 6.24 -23.23
CA LYS A 7 -7.87 7.26 -22.18
C LYS A 7 -8.93 6.93 -21.14
N ALA A 8 -10.08 6.40 -21.57
CA ALA A 8 -11.13 5.96 -20.66
C ALA A 8 -10.61 4.83 -19.74
N ALA A 9 -9.93 3.83 -20.32
CA ALA A 9 -9.33 2.74 -19.56
C ALA A 9 -8.26 3.23 -18.56
N LEU A 10 -7.41 4.19 -18.95
CA LEU A 10 -6.44 4.80 -18.03
C LEU A 10 -7.12 5.58 -16.89
N GLY A 11 -8.22 6.28 -17.19
CA GLY A 11 -9.02 6.96 -16.17
C GLY A 11 -9.64 6.01 -15.17
N GLU A 12 -10.22 4.91 -15.65
CA GLU A 12 -10.78 3.84 -14.81
C GLU A 12 -9.69 3.16 -13.97
N ALA A 13 -8.54 2.83 -14.57
CA ALA A 13 -7.40 2.27 -13.85
C ALA A 13 -6.92 3.19 -12.73
N ASN A 14 -6.80 4.50 -12.99
CA ASN A 14 -6.40 5.47 -11.97
C ASN A 14 -7.43 5.57 -10.83
N TYR A 15 -8.73 5.50 -11.13
CA TYR A 15 -9.79 5.48 -10.13
C TYR A 15 -9.73 4.22 -9.26
N LEU A 16 -9.52 3.04 -9.86
CA LEU A 16 -9.36 1.79 -9.13
C LEU A 16 -8.09 1.78 -8.25
N LEU A 17 -6.99 2.34 -8.75
CA LEU A 17 -5.76 2.52 -7.99
C LEU A 17 -5.98 3.41 -6.75
N GLU A 18 -6.75 4.49 -6.87
CA GLU A 18 -7.05 5.35 -5.72
C GLU A 18 -7.90 4.63 -4.67
N GLN A 19 -8.92 3.85 -5.09
CA GLN A 19 -9.68 3.02 -4.15
C GLN A 19 -8.81 1.98 -3.44
N GLY A 20 -7.93 1.32 -4.19
CA GLY A 20 -6.96 0.37 -3.64
C GLY A 20 -6.04 1.03 -2.62
N LYS A 21 -5.53 2.22 -2.95
CA LYS A 21 -4.70 3.04 -2.05
C LYS A 21 -5.43 3.36 -0.75
N THR A 22 -6.65 3.90 -0.81
CA THR A 22 -7.45 4.20 0.39
C THR A 22 -7.66 2.96 1.26
N THR A 23 -7.93 1.81 0.64
CA THR A 23 -8.08 0.54 1.37
C THR A 23 -6.79 0.17 2.10
N ILE A 24 -5.64 0.26 1.41
CA ILE A 24 -4.33 -0.09 1.98
C ILE A 24 -3.89 0.91 3.06
N GLU A 25 -4.22 2.20 2.92
CA GLU A 25 -4.01 3.21 3.97
C GLU A 25 -4.78 2.87 5.25
N GLY A 26 -6.03 2.42 5.11
CA GLY A 26 -6.84 1.93 6.23
C GLY A 26 -6.24 0.68 6.90
N VAL A 27 -5.76 -0.27 6.10
CA VAL A 27 -5.01 -1.43 6.61
C VAL A 27 -3.74 -1.00 7.33
N GLY A 28 -3.00 -0.05 6.78
CA GLY A 28 -1.79 0.51 7.39
C GLY A 28 -2.05 1.13 8.75
N THR A 29 -3.14 1.89 8.88
CA THR A 29 -3.55 2.51 10.15
C THR A 29 -3.84 1.43 11.21
N THR A 30 -4.64 0.42 10.84
CA THR A 30 -4.94 -0.71 11.73
C THR A 30 -3.66 -1.46 12.14
N LEU A 31 -2.73 -1.62 11.19
CA LEU A 31 -1.49 -2.34 11.43
C LEU A 31 -0.53 -1.57 12.35
N ASP A 32 -0.50 -0.24 12.27
CA ASP A 32 0.27 0.61 13.17
C ASP A 32 -0.27 0.53 14.62
N GLU A 33 -1.59 0.46 14.79
CA GLU A 33 -2.23 0.21 16.09
C GLU A 33 -1.85 -1.16 16.66
N VAL A 34 -1.96 -2.21 15.85
CA VAL A 34 -1.55 -3.57 16.25
C VAL A 34 -0.06 -3.64 16.57
N SER A 35 0.79 -2.98 15.79
CA SER A 35 2.23 -2.91 16.03
C SER A 35 2.53 -2.25 17.38
N THR A 36 1.83 -1.18 17.72
CA THR A 36 1.97 -0.52 19.02
C THR A 36 1.61 -1.47 20.17
N LEU A 37 0.49 -2.20 20.05
CA LEU A 37 0.06 -3.18 21.06
C LEU A 37 1.03 -4.35 21.20
N VAL A 38 1.52 -4.90 20.09
CA VAL A 38 2.49 -6.00 20.07
C VAL A 38 3.80 -5.58 20.73
N LEU A 39 4.30 -4.39 20.39
CA LEU A 39 5.54 -3.85 20.98
C LEU A 39 5.37 -3.60 22.48
N ALA A 40 4.24 -3.04 22.92
CA ALA A 40 3.98 -2.84 24.34
C ALA A 40 3.85 -4.17 25.12
N THR A 41 3.15 -5.15 24.54
CA THR A 41 2.87 -6.43 25.21
C THR A 41 4.10 -7.33 25.29
N LEU A 42 4.94 -7.32 24.25
CA LEU A 42 6.06 -8.25 24.13
C LEU A 42 7.40 -7.61 24.48
N HIS A 43 7.44 -6.35 24.92
CA HIS A 43 8.64 -5.51 24.94
C HIS A 43 9.87 -6.17 25.60
N ASP A 44 9.69 -6.80 26.78
CA ASP A 44 10.75 -7.48 27.53
C ASP A 44 10.92 -8.96 27.17
N SER A 45 10.01 -9.52 26.38
CA SER A 45 10.03 -10.95 26.07
C SER A 45 11.18 -11.28 25.12
N GLN A 46 12.12 -12.07 25.64
CA GLN A 46 13.25 -12.63 24.89
C GLN A 46 12.92 -13.99 24.26
N ARG A 47 11.69 -14.48 24.41
CA ARG A 47 11.25 -15.72 23.78
C ARG A 47 11.31 -15.61 22.26
N THR A 48 11.67 -16.70 21.59
CA THR A 48 11.78 -16.76 20.13
C THR A 48 10.49 -16.32 19.45
N GLU A 49 9.33 -16.74 19.96
CA GLU A 49 8.01 -16.38 19.42
C GLU A 49 7.75 -14.88 19.50
N ALA A 50 8.22 -14.21 20.56
CA ALA A 50 8.05 -12.77 20.71
C ALA A 50 8.91 -11.99 19.71
N GLN A 51 10.14 -12.46 19.45
CA GLN A 51 10.99 -11.90 18.40
C GLN A 51 10.39 -12.12 17.01
N GLN A 52 9.84 -13.31 16.74
CA GLN A 52 9.16 -13.62 15.49
C GLN A 52 7.93 -12.74 15.27
N ALA A 53 7.11 -12.53 16.30
CA ALA A 53 5.93 -11.66 16.23
C ALA A 53 6.31 -10.20 15.91
N ARG A 54 7.32 -9.65 16.60
CA ARG A 54 7.84 -8.30 16.32
C ARG A 54 8.40 -8.16 14.91
N LYS A 55 9.09 -9.19 14.41
CA LYS A 55 9.58 -9.20 13.03
C LYS A 55 8.43 -9.24 12.03
N ALA A 56 7.48 -10.15 12.22
CA ALA A 56 6.34 -10.31 11.32
C ALA A 56 5.51 -9.03 11.19
N ILE A 57 5.27 -8.31 12.30
CA ILE A 57 4.54 -7.04 12.25
C ILE A 57 5.35 -5.94 11.54
N ALA A 58 6.67 -5.86 11.78
CA ALA A 58 7.53 -4.91 11.08
C ALA A 58 7.60 -5.18 9.57
N ASP A 59 7.66 -6.45 9.17
CA ASP A 59 7.63 -6.87 7.77
C ASP A 59 6.28 -6.52 7.11
N ALA A 60 5.16 -6.73 7.82
CA ALA A 60 3.84 -6.34 7.33
C ALA A 60 3.75 -4.81 7.13
N VAL A 61 4.23 -4.01 8.09
CA VAL A 61 4.24 -2.53 7.98
C VAL A 61 5.10 -2.08 6.80
N ARG A 62 6.24 -2.74 6.58
CA ARG A 62 7.10 -2.48 5.42
C ARG A 62 6.36 -2.78 4.11
N GLU A 63 5.64 -3.89 4.03
CA GLU A 63 4.94 -4.29 2.81
C GLU A 63 3.79 -3.35 2.44
N VAL A 64 3.03 -2.86 3.44
CA VAL A 64 2.01 -1.83 3.23
C VAL A 64 2.64 -0.57 2.61
N LYS A 65 3.76 -0.09 3.16
CA LYS A 65 4.48 1.08 2.64
C LYS A 65 4.99 0.87 1.23
N LEU A 66 5.52 -0.32 0.92
CA LEU A 66 5.98 -0.66 -0.42
C LEU A 66 4.83 -0.70 -1.43
N THR A 67 3.69 -1.25 -1.02
CA THR A 67 2.49 -1.32 -1.87
C THR A 67 1.94 0.08 -2.18
N LEU A 68 1.85 0.96 -1.19
CA LEU A 68 1.43 2.35 -1.41
C LEU A 68 2.36 3.11 -2.38
N ARG A 69 3.68 2.87 -2.29
CA ARG A 69 4.66 3.43 -3.23
C ARG A 69 4.45 2.89 -4.65
N ALA A 70 4.19 1.60 -4.78
CA ALA A 70 3.94 0.98 -6.09
C ALA A 70 2.67 1.54 -6.74
N ILE A 71 1.60 1.75 -5.96
CA ILE A 71 0.37 2.39 -6.45
C ILE A 71 0.66 3.81 -6.94
N ALA A 72 1.37 4.62 -6.13
CA ALA A 72 1.71 6.00 -6.52
C ALA A 72 2.51 6.04 -7.83
N ALA A 73 3.51 5.16 -7.98
CA ALA A 73 4.30 5.06 -9.22
C ALA A 73 3.45 4.62 -10.42
N ALA A 74 2.50 3.70 -10.23
CA ALA A 74 1.59 3.28 -11.30
C ALA A 74 0.64 4.41 -11.73
N GLN A 75 0.12 5.20 -10.78
CA GLN A 75 -0.71 6.37 -11.06
C GLN A 75 0.08 7.45 -11.82
N GLU A 76 1.30 7.75 -11.37
CA GLU A 76 2.20 8.70 -12.04
C GLU A 76 2.47 8.27 -13.50
N SER A 77 2.85 7.00 -13.71
CA SER A 77 3.09 6.46 -15.04
C SER A 77 1.83 6.49 -15.92
N GLY A 78 0.66 6.16 -15.37
CA GLY A 78 -0.61 6.17 -16.10
C GLY A 78 -1.03 7.58 -16.52
N ASN A 79 -0.85 8.55 -15.63
CA ASN A 79 -1.13 9.96 -15.90
C ASN A 79 -0.18 10.54 -16.94
N ALA A 80 1.13 10.27 -16.82
CA ALA A 80 2.12 10.70 -17.82
C ALA A 80 1.80 10.14 -19.22
N TYR A 81 1.39 8.86 -19.30
CA TYR A 81 0.99 8.28 -20.58
C TYR A 81 -0.31 8.88 -21.11
N ARG A 82 -1.28 9.17 -20.24
CA ARG A 82 -2.53 9.85 -20.61
C ARG A 82 -2.28 11.25 -21.18
N GLU A 83 -1.36 12.01 -20.61
CA GLU A 83 -0.98 13.35 -21.09
C GLU A 83 -0.39 13.29 -22.50
N VAL A 84 0.45 12.30 -22.80
CA VAL A 84 1.03 12.10 -24.15
C VAL A 84 -0.05 11.80 -25.20
N LEU A 85 -1.17 11.19 -24.80
CA LEU A 85 -2.28 10.89 -25.69
C LEU A 85 -3.18 12.12 -25.99
N GLY A 86 -2.96 13.26 -25.31
CA GLY A 86 -3.64 14.56 -25.50
C GLY A 86 -5.12 14.54 -25.18
#